data_AF-R9KNU8-F1
#
_entry.id   AF-R9KNU8-F1
#
_cell.length_a   1.000
_cell.length_b   1.000
_cell.length_c   1.000
_cell.angle_alpha   90.00
_cell.angle_beta   90.00
_cell.angle_gamma   90.00
#
_symmetry.space_group_name_H-M   'P 1'
#
loop_
_entity.id
_entity.type
_entity.pdbx_description
1 polymer ?
#
loop_
_entity_poly.entity_id
_entity_poly.type
_entity_poly.pdbx_seq_one_letter_code
_entity_poly.pdbx_strand_id
1 'polypeptide(L)' 'MTEKEMIKISIEEFSRLQDYMLECDKETNAYKRMKTRYIELKVFLQISGVNLTELDKIKE' A
#
# COMPACT_ATOMS: atom_id res chain seq x y z
N MET A 1 -10.08 -17.19 -7.56
CA MET A 1 -9.25 -15.99 -7.77
C MET A 1 -7.88 -16.46 -8.20
N THR A 2 -7.40 -15.99 -9.34
CA THR A 2 -6.05 -16.28 -9.83
C THR A 2 -5.03 -15.41 -9.10
N GLU A 3 -3.76 -15.80 -9.16
CA GLU A 3 -2.64 -14.98 -8.63
C GLU A 3 -2.64 -13.56 -9.23
N LYS A 4 -2.86 -13.45 -10.55
CA LYS A 4 -2.93 -12.15 -11.24
C LYS A 4 -4.08 -11.27 -10.73
N GLU A 5 -5.24 -11.86 -10.46
CA GLU A 5 -6.38 -11.13 -9.88
C GLU A 5 -6.08 -10.65 -8.46
N MET A 6 -5.40 -11.48 -7.65
CA MET A 6 -5.00 -11.12 -6.28
C MET A 6 -3.99 -9.98 -6.25
N ILE A 7 -3.00 -10.01 -7.16
CA ILE A 7 -2.01 -8.93 -7.31
C ILE A 7 -2.71 -7.64 -7.77
N LYS A 8 -3.62 -7.71 -8.74
CA LYS A 8 -4.40 -6.54 -9.20
C LYS A 8 -5.15 -5.89 -8.03
N ILE A 9 -5.89 -6.66 -7.25
CA ILE A 9 -6.63 -6.15 -6.08
C ILE A 9 -5.66 -5.54 -5.07
N SER A 10 -4.51 -6.18 -4.83
CA SER A 10 -3.51 -5.66 -3.89
C SER A 10 -2.90 -4.33 -4.34
N ILE A 11 -2.71 -4.13 -5.65
CA ILE A 11 -2.28 -2.84 -6.23
C ILE A 11 -3.34 -1.76 -6.01
N GLU A 12 -4.62 -2.08 -6.27
CA GLU A 12 -5.74 -1.15 -6.08
C GLU A 12 -5.86 -0.72 -4.61
N GLU A 13 -5.78 -1.66 -3.68
CA GLU A 13 -5.81 -1.38 -2.23
C GLU A 13 -4.57 -0.61 -1.77
N PHE A 14 -3.38 -0.93 -2.31
CA PHE A 14 -2.16 -0.18 -2.01
C PHE A 14 -2.24 1.27 -2.47
N SER A 15 -2.79 1.54 -3.65
CA SER A 15 -3.01 2.92 -4.11
C SER A 15 -4.00 3.66 -3.21
N ARG A 16 -5.17 3.04 -2.93
CA ARG A 16 -6.23 3.68 -2.13
C ARG A 16 -5.79 3.99 -0.71
N LEU A 17 -5.07 3.06 -0.08
CA LEU A 17 -4.55 3.25 1.27
C LEU A 17 -3.59 4.43 1.35
N GLN A 18 -2.70 4.56 0.36
CA GLN A 18 -1.76 5.68 0.32
C GLN A 18 -2.48 7.02 0.16
N ASP A 19 -3.56 7.08 -0.63
CA ASP A 19 -4.36 8.30 -0.76
C ASP A 19 -4.96 8.71 0.60
N TYR A 20 -5.47 7.76 1.39
CA TYR A 20 -5.94 8.06 2.75
C TYR A 20 -4.82 8.46 3.72
N MET A 21 -3.63 7.87 3.57
CA MET A 21 -2.47 8.23 4.37
C MET A 21 -1.99 9.66 4.08
N LEU A 22 -2.02 10.09 2.82
CA LEU A 22 -1.63 11.45 2.42
C LEU A 22 -2.56 12.52 2.99
N GLU A 23 -3.85 12.20 3.16
CA GLU A 23 -4.86 13.09 3.73
C GLU A 23 -4.93 13.06 5.27
N CYS A 24 -4.10 12.24 5.93
CA CYS A 24 -4.17 12.02 7.37
C CYS A 24 -2.94 12.56 8.09
N ASP A 25 -3.14 13.22 9.24
CA ASP A 25 -2.04 13.65 10.10
C ASP A 25 -1.26 12.43 10.64
N LYS A 26 0.06 12.47 10.42
CA LYS A 26 1.00 11.38 10.72
C LYS A 26 1.06 11.00 12.20
N GLU A 27 0.73 11.92 13.10
CA GLU A 27 0.78 11.67 14.54
C GLU A 27 -0.44 10.88 15.04
N THR A 28 -1.49 10.79 14.23
CA THR A 28 -2.73 10.11 14.62
C THR A 28 -2.58 8.60 14.71
N ASN A 29 -3.39 7.98 15.58
CA ASN A 29 -3.50 6.52 15.65
C ASN A 29 -4.05 5.92 14.34
N ALA A 30 -4.84 6.67 13.58
CA ALA A 30 -5.35 6.25 12.27
C ALA A 30 -4.20 6.10 11.27
N TYR A 31 -3.34 7.12 11.13
CA TYR A 31 -2.17 7.04 10.27
C TYR A 31 -1.24 5.90 10.66
N LYS A 32 -0.96 5.72 11.96
CA LYS A 32 -0.11 4.64 12.47
C LYS A 32 -0.65 3.25 12.07
N ARG A 33 -1.97 3.04 12.13
CA ARG A 33 -2.61 1.80 11.68
C ARG A 33 -2.54 1.62 10.16
N MET A 34 -2.79 2.68 9.39
CA MET A 34 -2.66 2.64 7.94
C MET A 34 -1.23 2.33 7.50
N LYS A 35 -0.23 2.91 8.18
CA LYS A 35 1.19 2.65 7.92
C LYS A 35 1.55 1.18 8.07
N THR A 36 1.04 0.49 9.10
CA THR A 36 1.21 -0.96 9.24
C THR A 36 0.68 -1.70 8.02
N ARG A 37 -0.54 -1.37 7.58
CA ARG A 37 -1.15 -2.03 6.41
C ARG A 37 -0.42 -1.70 5.11
N TYR A 38 0.09 -0.48 4.97
CA TYR A 38 0.89 -0.05 3.83
C TYR A 38 2.17 -0.87 3.73
N ILE A 39 2.87 -1.10 4.85
CA ILE A 39 4.09 -1.92 4.88
C ILE A 39 3.78 -3.37 4.49
N GLU A 40 2.71 -3.96 5.03
CA GLU A 40 2.29 -5.33 4.68
C GLU A 40 2.03 -5.49 3.17
N LEU A 41 1.27 -4.55 2.59
CA LEU A 41 0.97 -4.54 1.15
C LEU A 41 2.22 -4.31 0.31
N LYS A 42 3.11 -3.40 0.73
CA LYS A 42 4.38 -3.12 0.04
C LYS A 42 5.25 -4.36 -0.04
N VAL A 43 5.42 -5.06 1.08
CA VAL A 43 6.19 -6.32 1.13
C VAL A 43 5.56 -7.37 0.23
N PHE A 44 4.23 -7.56 0.30
CA PHE A 44 3.52 -8.51 -0.55
C PHE A 44 3.74 -8.21 -2.05
N LEU A 45 3.56 -6.97 -2.48
CA LEU A 45 3.72 -6.59 -3.88
C LEU A 45 5.17 -6.76 -4.36
N GLN A 46 6.16 -6.49 -3.50
CA GLN A 46 7.58 -6.71 -3.82
C GLN A 46 7.90 -8.20 -4.00
N ILE A 47 7.44 -9.08 -3.11
CA ILE A 47 7.66 -10.54 -3.26
C ILE A 47 6.91 -11.11 -4.47
N SER A 48 5.81 -10.48 -4.88
CA SER A 48 5.06 -10.79 -6.11
C SER A 48 5.70 -10.22 -7.38
N GLY A 49 6.86 -9.57 -7.29
CA GLY A 49 7.60 -9.05 -8.45
C GLY A 49 6.99 -7.80 -9.07
N VAL A 50 6.13 -7.07 -8.35
CA VAL A 50 5.55 -5.81 -8.83
C VAL A 50 6.57 -4.68 -8.71
N ASN A 51 6.75 -3.93 -9.80
CA ASN A 51 7.57 -2.72 -9.76
C ASN A 51 6.79 -1.58 -9.05
N LEU A 52 7.31 -1.14 -7.91
CA LEU A 52 6.68 -0.10 -7.08
C LEU A 52 7.21 1.33 -7.32
N THR A 53 8.17 1.54 -8.23
CA THR A 53 8.85 2.85 -8.40
C THR A 53 7.88 4.04 -8.52
N GLU A 54 6.81 3.88 -9.30
CA GLU A 54 5.78 4.92 -9.49
C GLU A 54 4.54 4.72 -8.60
N LEU A 55 4.39 3.53 -7.99
CA LEU A 55 3.22 3.20 -7.17
C LEU A 55 3.38 3.62 -5.71
N ASP A 56 4.61 3.72 -5.21
CA ASP A 56 4.91 4.11 -3.84
C ASP A 56 5.03 5.63 -3.68
N LYS A 57 3.96 6.23 -3.17
CA LYS A 57 3.78 7.68 -2.96
C LYS A 57 4.28 8.15 -1.59
N ILE A 58 4.19 7.31 -0.55
CA ILE A 58 4.47 7.72 0.83
C ILE A 58 5.97 7.94 1.07
N LYS A 59 6.84 7.17 0.41
CA LYS A 59 8.31 7.30 0.42
C LYS A 59 8.92 7.49 1.83
N GLU A 60 8.33 6.86 2.84
CA GLU A 60 8.86 6.78 4.20
C GLU A 60 9.80 5.59 4.41
#